data_AF-A0A0A9YJC7-F1
#
_entry.id   AF-A0A0A9YJC7-F1
#
_cell.length_a   1.000
_cell.length_b   1.000
_cell.length_c   1.000
_cell.angle_alpha   90.00
_cell.angle_beta   90.00
_cell.angle_gamma   90.00
#
_symmetry.space_group_name_H-M   'P 1'
#
loop_
_entity.id
_entity.type
_entity.pdbx_description
1 polymer ?
#
loop_
_entity_poly.entity_id
_entity_poly.type
_entity_poly.pdbx_seq_one_letter_code
_entity_poly.pdbx_strand_id
1 'polypeptide(L)'
;AFWSIPIRMKDRYKTAFVTQDGHWQWKCLPFGLKTSPSIFQRILNTILRRNNLKEFSVCYMDDILIFSQTFTDHVRHLHKLLDAICREGFRLKITKCNFAKNEVKYLGHILS
;
A
#
# COMPACT_ATOMS: atom_id res chain seq x y z
N ALA A 1 1.65 4.77 4.53
CA ALA A 1 2.02 3.45 3.98
C ALA A 1 3.07 2.79 4.87
N PHE A 2 4.34 3.21 4.79
CA PHE A 2 5.49 2.50 5.41
C PHE A 2 5.41 2.31 6.94
N TRP A 3 5.02 3.33 7.71
CA TRP A 3 4.99 3.23 9.17
C TRP A 3 4.01 2.19 9.75
N SER A 4 3.09 1.67 8.93
CA SER A 4 2.18 0.59 9.33
C SER A 4 2.88 -0.78 9.41
N ILE A 5 4.11 -0.90 8.91
CA ILE A 5 4.86 -2.15 8.87
C ILE A 5 5.91 -2.16 9.98
N PRO A 6 5.80 -3.05 10.98
CA PRO A 6 6.80 -3.16 12.03
C PRO A 6 8.10 -3.78 11.52
N ILE A 7 9.23 -3.28 12.02
CA ILE A 7 10.55 -3.90 11.82
C ILE A 7 10.78 -4.93 12.92
N ARG A 8 11.24 -6.11 12.53
CA ARG A 8 11.66 -7.18 13.44
C ARG A 8 12.68 -6.63 14.43
N MET A 9 12.53 -6.93 15.73
CA MET A 9 13.40 -6.38 16.78
C MET A 9 14.90 -6.55 16.47
N LYS A 10 15.30 -7.73 15.96
CA LYS A 10 16.68 -8.04 15.57
C LYS A 10 17.24 -7.21 14.43
N ASP A 11 16.40 -6.56 13.62
CA ASP A 11 16.82 -5.78 12.46
C ASP A 11 16.75 -4.26 12.71
N ARG A 12 16.21 -3.80 13.86
CA ARG A 12 16.02 -2.36 14.16
C ARG A 12 17.32 -1.59 14.24
N TYR A 13 18.39 -2.19 14.76
CA TYR A 13 19.69 -1.53 14.90
C TYR A 13 20.28 -1.08 13.55
N LYS A 14 19.92 -1.74 12.44
CA LYS A 14 20.34 -1.35 11.07
C LYS A 14 19.72 -0.03 10.60
N THR A 15 18.69 0.42 11.29
CA THR A 15 17.95 1.66 11.01
C THR A 15 18.24 2.73 12.06
N ALA A 16 19.33 2.57 12.81
CA ALA A 16 19.67 3.52 13.85
C ALA A 16 20.16 4.86 13.27
N PHE A 17 19.87 5.94 13.97
CA PHE A 17 20.25 7.30 13.61
C PHE A 17 20.62 8.10 14.87
N VAL A 18 21.45 9.13 14.67
CA VAL A 18 21.93 10.00 15.74
C VAL A 18 21.23 11.36 15.63
N THR A 19 20.82 11.88 16.78
CA THR A 19 20.33 13.24 16.98
C THR A 19 21.28 13.94 17.96
N GLN A 20 21.14 15.26 18.13
CA GLN A 20 21.90 16.00 19.15
C GLN A 20 21.68 15.44 20.56
N ASP A 21 20.48 14.90 20.81
CA ASP A 21 20.05 14.40 22.12
C ASP A 21 20.27 12.88 22.30
N GLY A 22 20.88 12.20 21.32
CA GLY A 22 21.25 10.79 21.46
C GLY A 22 20.94 9.90 20.26
N HIS A 23 20.95 8.59 20.51
CA HIS A 23 20.88 7.53 19.50
C HIS A 23 19.52 6.81 19.51
N TRP A 24 18.89 6.75 18.34
CA TRP A 24 17.55 6.23 18.16
C TRP A 24 17.51 5.17 17.06
N GLN A 25 16.47 4.34 17.05
CA GLN A 25 16.26 3.34 16.00
C GLN A 25 14.78 3.24 15.63
N TRP A 26 14.50 2.93 14.37
CA TRP A 26 13.12 2.80 13.92
C TRP A 26 12.47 1.49 14.39
N LYS A 27 11.22 1.60 14.87
CA LYS A 27 10.39 0.43 15.21
C LYS A 27 9.53 -0.06 14.03
N CYS A 28 9.28 0.82 13.08
CA CYS A 28 8.51 0.58 11.86
C CYS A 28 9.30 1.04 10.64
N LEU A 29 8.92 0.57 9.46
CA LEU A 29 9.65 0.80 8.21
C LEU A 29 9.80 2.32 7.93
N PRO A 30 11.02 2.89 7.98
CA PRO A 30 11.24 4.31 7.70
C PRO A 30 11.18 4.63 6.21
N PHE A 31 11.00 5.92 5.94
CA PHE A 31 11.26 6.51 4.62
C PHE A 31 12.77 6.53 4.35
N GLY A 32 13.17 6.46 3.08
CA GLY A 32 14.58 6.52 2.66
C GLY A 32 15.31 5.17 2.62
N LEU A 33 14.75 4.11 3.22
CA LEU A 33 15.28 2.76 3.01
C LEU A 33 14.98 2.27 1.59
N LYS A 34 16.03 1.87 0.87
CA LYS A 34 15.95 1.34 -0.51
C LYS A 34 14.96 0.18 -0.66
N THR A 35 14.79 -0.62 0.39
CA THR A 35 13.90 -1.79 0.38
C THR A 35 12.47 -1.49 0.81
N SER A 36 12.17 -0.29 1.29
CA SER A 36 10.83 0.02 1.80
C SER A 36 9.72 -0.16 0.76
N PRO A 37 9.85 0.34 -0.49
CA PRO A 37 8.81 0.17 -1.51
C PRO A 37 8.58 -1.29 -1.90
N SER A 38 9.65 -2.08 -2.03
CA SER A 38 9.53 -3.51 -2.40
C SER A 38 8.90 -4.33 -1.29
N ILE A 39 9.18 -4.02 -0.03
CA ILE A 39 8.52 -4.64 1.13
C ILE A 39 7.02 -4.30 1.13
N PHE A 40 6.66 -3.02 0.95
CA PHE A 40 5.26 -2.59 0.93
C PHE A 40 4.48 -3.25 -0.21
N GLN A 41 5.03 -3.23 -1.43
CA GLN A 41 4.43 -3.90 -2.60
C GLN A 41 4.28 -5.41 -2.40
N ARG A 42 5.23 -6.08 -1.74
CA ARG A 42 5.09 -7.53 -1.44
C ARG A 42 3.94 -7.80 -0.48
N ILE A 43 3.72 -6.92 0.50
CA ILE A 43 2.62 -7.06 1.45
C ILE A 43 1.28 -6.81 0.74
N LEU A 44 1.15 -5.72 -0.02
CA LEU A 44 -0.07 -5.46 -0.81
C LEU A 44 -0.39 -6.62 -1.77
N ASN A 45 0.60 -7.11 -2.52
CA ASN A 45 0.41 -8.27 -3.40
C ASN A 45 -0.06 -9.53 -2.65
N THR A 46 0.41 -9.72 -1.42
CA THR A 46 0.00 -10.84 -0.57
C THR A 46 -1.45 -10.69 -0.12
N ILE A 47 -1.87 -9.48 0.26
CA ILE A 47 -3.25 -9.17 0.63
C ILE A 47 -4.18 -9.41 -0.57
N LEU A 48 -3.84 -8.89 -1.75
CA LEU A 48 -4.63 -9.08 -2.97
C LEU A 48 -4.74 -10.56 -3.35
N ARG A 49 -3.64 -11.33 -3.24
CA ARG A 49 -3.64 -12.76 -3.53
C ARG A 49 -4.51 -13.55 -2.54
N ARG A 50 -4.35 -13.30 -1.23
CA ARG A 50 -5.08 -14.02 -0.18
C ARG A 50 -6.58 -13.78 -0.20
N ASN A 51 -7.01 -12.63 -0.72
CA ASN A 51 -8.41 -12.25 -0.82
C ASN A 51 -9.00 -12.43 -2.23
N ASN A 52 -8.30 -13.13 -3.13
CA ASN A 52 -8.74 -13.39 -4.51
C ASN A 52 -9.11 -12.11 -5.30
N LEU A 53 -8.34 -11.03 -5.11
CA LEU A 53 -8.62 -9.72 -5.72
C LEU A 53 -7.79 -9.45 -6.97
N LYS A 54 -6.89 -10.36 -7.35
CA LYS A 54 -5.93 -10.17 -8.46
C LYS A 54 -6.57 -10.03 -9.84
N GLU A 55 -7.81 -10.47 -10.01
CA GLU A 55 -8.51 -10.41 -11.29
C GLU A 55 -8.86 -8.98 -11.71
N PHE A 56 -9.16 -8.11 -10.75
CA PHE A 56 -9.65 -6.75 -10.97
C PHE A 56 -8.80 -5.68 -10.28
N SER A 57 -7.66 -6.06 -9.70
CA SER A 57 -6.77 -5.12 -9.01
C SER A 57 -5.29 -5.43 -9.23
N VAL A 58 -4.50 -4.36 -9.31
CA VAL A 58 -3.04 -4.41 -9.40
C VAL A 58 -2.45 -3.39 -8.43
N CYS A 59 -1.31 -3.70 -7.82
CA CYS A 59 -0.59 -2.76 -6.97
C CYS A 59 0.78 -2.44 -7.56
N TYR A 60 1.19 -1.18 -7.44
CA TYR A 60 2.54 -0.73 -7.75
C TYR A 60 3.02 0.19 -6.63
N MET A 61 4.16 -0.17 -6.02
CA MET A 61 4.68 0.51 -4.82
C MET A 61 3.57 0.68 -3.76
N ASP A 62 3.13 1.92 -3.52
CA ASP A 62 2.15 2.29 -2.50
C ASP A 62 0.71 2.43 -3.04
N ASP A 63 0.53 2.37 -4.36
CA ASP A 63 -0.76 2.60 -5.02
C ASP A 63 -1.43 1.29 -5.44
N ILE A 64 -2.76 1.25 -5.32
CA ILE A 64 -3.60 0.14 -5.77
C ILE A 64 -4.55 0.67 -6.83
N LEU A 65 -4.53 0.05 -7.99
CA LEU A 65 -5.42 0.32 -9.11
C LEU A 65 -6.50 -0.78 -9.15
N ILE A 66 -7.76 -0.36 -9.32
CA ILE A 66 -8.91 -1.23 -9.53
C ILE A 66 -9.47 -0.93 -10.92
N PHE A 67 -9.75 -1.96 -11.70
CA PHE A 67 -10.34 -1.83 -13.03
C PHE A 67 -11.54 -2.78 -13.15
N SER A 68 -12.58 -2.37 -13.90
CA SER A 68 -13.84 -3.10 -14.01
C SER A 68 -14.56 -2.67 -15.29
N GLN A 69 -15.36 -3.56 -15.89
CA GLN A 69 -16.08 -3.26 -17.14
C GLN A 69 -17.33 -2.42 -16.91
N THR A 70 -18.02 -2.61 -15.78
CA THR A 70 -19.25 -1.88 -15.44
C THR A 70 -19.09 -1.15 -14.12
N PHE A 71 -19.82 -0.05 -13.95
CA PHE A 71 -19.84 0.70 -12.68
C PHE A 71 -20.34 -0.16 -11.51
N THR A 72 -21.36 -1.00 -11.76
CA THR A 72 -21.91 -1.93 -10.75
C THR A 72 -20.86 -2.93 -10.27
N ASP A 73 -20.07 -3.50 -11.19
CA ASP A 73 -18.96 -4.38 -10.82
C ASP A 73 -17.86 -3.61 -10.11
N HIS A 74 -17.58 -2.37 -10.55
CA HIS A 74 -16.57 -1.52 -9.91
C HIS A 74 -16.88 -1.23 -8.45
N VAL A 75 -18.14 -0.91 -8.12
CA VAL A 75 -18.59 -0.72 -6.73
C VAL A 75 -18.38 -2.01 -5.93
N ARG A 76 -18.76 -3.17 -6.49
CA ARG A 76 -18.57 -4.48 -5.83
C ARG A 76 -17.09 -4.79 -5.57
N HIS A 77 -16.23 -4.53 -6.55
CA HIS A 77 -14.78 -4.71 -6.45
C HIS A 77 -14.16 -3.78 -5.43
N LEU A 78 -14.59 -2.51 -5.41
CA LEU A 78 -14.15 -1.53 -4.43
C LEU A 78 -14.49 -1.96 -3.01
N HIS A 79 -15.73 -2.40 -2.75
CA HIS A 79 -16.14 -2.93 -1.45
C HIS A 79 -15.25 -4.11 -1.02
N LYS A 80 -15.06 -5.10 -1.88
CA LYS A 80 -14.20 -6.26 -1.58
C LYS A 80 -12.76 -5.86 -1.23
N LEU A 81 -12.20 -4.88 -1.96
CA LEU A 81 -10.85 -4.38 -1.67
C LEU A 81 -10.80 -3.66 -0.32
N LEU A 82 -11.74 -2.75 -0.06
CA LEU A 82 -11.78 -1.99 1.20
C LEU A 82 -11.93 -2.93 2.41
N ASP A 83 -12.78 -3.95 2.31
CA ASP A 83 -12.95 -4.96 3.35
C ASP A 83 -11.68 -5.79 3.58
N ALA A 84 -10.96 -6.15 2.51
CA ALA A 84 -9.68 -6.86 2.63
C ALA A 84 -8.59 -6.00 3.29
N ILE A 85 -8.48 -4.73 2.90
CA ILE A 85 -7.51 -3.78 3.46
C ILE A 85 -7.81 -3.52 4.94
N CYS A 86 -9.08 -3.35 5.30
CA CYS A 86 -9.51 -3.11 6.67
C CYS A 86 -9.21 -4.32 7.57
N ARG A 87 -9.51 -5.54 7.11
CA ARG A 87 -9.22 -6.79 7.84
C ARG A 87 -7.73 -7.01 8.10
N GLU A 88 -6.87 -6.57 7.20
CA GLU A 88 -5.41 -6.67 7.34
C GLU A 88 -4.80 -5.50 8.15
N GLY A 89 -5.63 -4.58 8.66
CA GLY A 89 -5.20 -3.47 9.52
C GLY A 89 -4.54 -2.30 8.76
N PHE A 90 -4.64 -2.27 7.43
CA PHE A 90 -4.14 -1.18 6.61
C PHE A 90 -5.13 -0.03 6.55
N ARG A 91 -4.60 1.20 6.37
CA ARG A 91 -5.41 2.42 6.24
C ARG A 91 -5.11 3.11 4.92
N LEU A 92 -6.16 3.56 4.25
CA LEU A 92 -6.07 4.37 3.04
C LEU A 92 -6.19 5.85 3.40
N LYS A 93 -5.43 6.70 2.70
CA LYS A 93 -5.56 8.15 2.83
C LYS A 93 -6.61 8.63 1.83
N ILE A 94 -7.86 8.81 2.28
CA ILE A 94 -9.02 9.17 1.45
C ILE A 94 -8.72 10.38 0.55
N THR A 95 -8.03 11.41 1.07
CA THR A 95 -7.69 12.61 0.30
C THR A 95 -6.77 12.37 -0.90
N LYS A 96 -6.14 11.20 -1.00
CA LYS A 96 -5.29 10.79 -2.12
C LYS A 96 -5.96 9.72 -3.02
N CYS A 97 -7.14 9.24 -2.64
CA CYS A 97 -7.86 8.23 -3.40
C CYS A 97 -8.65 8.90 -4.55
N ASN A 98 -8.57 8.31 -5.73
CA ASN A 98 -9.43 8.65 -6.87
C ASN A 98 -10.40 7.49 -7.08
N PHE A 99 -11.70 7.75 -6.99
CA PHE A 99 -12.74 6.72 -7.10
C PHE A 99 -13.51 6.87 -8.41
N ALA A 100 -13.82 5.74 -9.06
CA ALA A 100 -14.73 5.60 -10.19
C ALA A 100 -14.56 6.69 -11.27
N LYS A 101 -13.32 6.95 -11.67
CA LYS A 101 -13.01 7.86 -12.77
C LYS A 101 -12.88 7.05 -14.06
N ASN A 102 -13.41 7.60 -15.15
CA ASN A 102 -13.19 7.06 -16.49
C ASN A 102 -11.74 7.21 -16.94
N GLU A 103 -11.02 8.18 -16.37
CA GLU A 103 -9.60 8.36 -16.62
C GLU A 103 -8.84 8.52 -15.29
N VAL A 104 -7.73 7.81 -15.16
CA VAL A 104 -6.86 7.91 -13.99
C VAL A 104 -5.40 8.07 -14.40
N LYS A 105 -4.74 9.06 -13.78
CA LYS A 105 -3.28 9.19 -13.89
C LYS A 105 -2.61 8.14 -13.01
N TYR A 106 -1.95 7.18 -13.61
CA TYR A 106 -1.23 6.09 -12.94
C TYR A 106 0.17 5.95 -13.52
N LEU A 107 1.20 6.08 -12.67
CA LEU A 107 2.62 6.02 -13.06
C LEU A 107 3.04 7.00 -14.16
N GLY A 108 2.40 8.16 -14.23
CA GLY A 108 2.68 9.17 -15.27
C GLY A 108 1.94 8.94 -16.58
N HIS A 109 1.17 7.85 -16.71
CA HIS A 109 0.30 7.57 -17.84
C HIS A 109 -1.16 7.89 -17.50
N ILE A 110 -1.95 8.25 -18.50
CA ILE A 110 -3.41 8.36 -18.38
C ILE A 110 -3.99 7.02 -18.84
N LEU A 111 -4.70 6.35 -17.95
CA LEU A 111 -5.43 5.12 -18.26
C LEU A 111 -6.91 5.49 -18.48
N SER A 112 -7.50 5.04 -19.59
CA SER A 112 -8.94 5.12 -19.88
C SER A 112 -9.54 3.72 -20.05
#